data_AF-A0A3B8U9N4-F1
#
_entry.id   AF-A0A3B8U9N4-F1
#
_cell.length_a   1.000
_cell.length_b   1.000
_cell.length_c   1.000
_cell.angle_alpha   90.00
_cell.angle_beta   90.00
_cell.angle_gamma   90.00
#
_symmetry.space_group_name_H-M   'P 1'
#
loop_
_entity.id
_entity.type
_entity.pdbx_description
1 polymer ?
#
loop_
_entity_poly.entity_id
_entity_poly.type
_entity_poly.pdbx_seq_one_letter_code
_entity_poly.pdbx_strand_id
1 'polypeptide(L)' 'MKTKEAPHILNPEELKAIHAYWRAANYLSAGQIYLLDNALLHAPLNIKHINPRLLGHWGTP' A
#
# COMPACT_ATOMS: atom_id res chain seq x y z
N MET A 1 -31.15 -11.60 -24.28
CA MET A 1 -30.63 -10.21 -24.27
C MET A 1 -30.17 -9.92 -22.84
N LYS A 2 -28.85 -9.93 -22.57
CA LYS A 2 -28.33 -9.60 -21.21
C LYS A 2 -28.40 -8.09 -21.04
N THR A 3 -29.20 -7.61 -20.11
CA THR A 3 -29.22 -6.20 -19.71
C THR A 3 -27.85 -5.83 -19.14
N LYS A 4 -27.18 -4.84 -19.73
CA LYS A 4 -26.00 -4.21 -19.12
C LYS A 4 -26.46 -3.54 -17.83
N GLU A 5 -26.01 -4.02 -16.68
CA GLU A 5 -26.22 -3.33 -15.41
C GLU A 5 -25.56 -1.94 -15.46
N ALA A 6 -26.24 -0.95 -14.89
CA ALA A 6 -25.69 0.39 -14.76
C ALA A 6 -24.41 0.35 -13.90
N PRO A 7 -23.43 1.24 -14.13
CA PRO A 7 -22.21 1.26 -13.35
C PRO A 7 -22.52 1.44 -11.86
N HIS A 8 -21.99 0.55 -11.01
CA HIS A 8 -22.08 0.68 -9.57
C HIS A 8 -21.23 1.88 -9.13
N ILE A 9 -21.90 2.96 -8.74
CA ILE A 9 -21.23 4.14 -8.19
C ILE A 9 -20.95 3.85 -6.71
N LEU A 10 -19.67 3.90 -6.36
CA LEU A 10 -19.24 3.69 -4.97
C LEU A 10 -19.90 4.72 -4.06
N ASN A 11 -20.50 4.24 -2.98
CA ASN A 11 -20.90 5.11 -1.90
C ASN A 11 -19.65 5.65 -1.15
N PRO A 12 -19.80 6.70 -0.33
CA PRO A 12 -18.67 7.31 0.36
C PRO A 12 -17.86 6.36 1.25
N GLU A 13 -18.49 5.35 1.86
CA GLU A 13 -17.79 4.39 2.73
C GLU A 13 -16.99 3.36 1.92
N GLU A 14 -17.54 2.89 0.80
CA GLU A 14 -16.82 2.02 -0.14
C GLU A 14 -15.58 2.73 -0.70
N LEU A 15 -15.72 4.01 -1.07
CA LEU A 15 -14.60 4.81 -1.56
C LEU A 15 -13.52 4.99 -0.48
N LYS A 16 -13.91 5.26 0.77
CA LYS A 16 -12.96 5.36 1.91
C LYS A 16 -12.24 4.04 2.14
N ALA A 17 -12.94 2.90 2.06
CA ALA A 17 -12.36 1.58 2.27
C ALA A 17 -11.30 1.26 1.21
N ILE A 18 -11.60 1.53 -0.07
CA ILE A 18 -10.64 1.34 -1.17
C ILE A 18 -9.43 2.26 -1.00
N HIS A 19 -9.64 3.52 -0.61
CA HIS A 19 -8.55 4.45 -0.36
C HIS A 19 -7.68 4.01 0.83
N ALA A 20 -8.27 3.49 1.91
CA ALA A 20 -7.54 2.94 3.05
C ALA A 20 -6.72 1.71 2.64
N TYR A 21 -7.31 0.80 1.87
CA TYR A 21 -6.61 -0.36 1.32
C TYR A 21 -5.43 0.05 0.44
N TRP A 22 -5.63 1.02 -0.47
CA TRP A 22 -4.55 1.49 -1.36
C TRP A 22 -3.37 2.07 -0.58
N ARG A 23 -3.64 2.87 0.47
CA ARG A 23 -2.58 3.40 1.35
C ARG A 23 -1.87 2.29 2.11
N ALA A 24 -2.60 1.31 2.65
CA ALA A 24 -2.02 0.19 3.37
C ALA A 24 -1.13 -0.66 2.46
N ALA A 25 -1.59 -0.99 1.25
CA ALA A 25 -0.82 -1.71 0.26
C ALA A 25 0.47 -0.95 -0.12
N ASN A 26 0.37 0.35 -0.42
CA ASN A 26 1.55 1.16 -0.76
C ASN A 26 2.55 1.24 0.40
N TYR A 27 2.08 1.35 1.64
CA TYR A 27 2.93 1.39 2.81
C TYR A 27 3.70 0.07 3.00
N LEU A 28 3.01 -1.06 2.88
CA LEU A 28 3.64 -2.38 3.01
C LEU A 28 4.62 -2.66 1.86
N SER A 29 4.27 -2.30 0.63
CA SER A 29 5.17 -2.45 -0.53
C SER A 29 6.44 -1.62 -0.37
N ALA A 30 6.32 -0.37 0.09
CA ALA A 30 7.50 0.44 0.42
C ALA A 30 8.32 -0.20 1.55
N GLY A 31 7.67 -0.68 2.60
CA GLY A 31 8.32 -1.42 3.69
C GLY A 31 9.12 -2.63 3.20
N GLN A 32 8.55 -3.45 2.31
CA GLN A 32 9.20 -4.63 1.74
C GLN A 32 10.46 -4.30 0.93
N ILE A 33 10.48 -3.15 0.23
CA ILE A 33 11.64 -2.73 -0.57
C ILE A 33 12.73 -2.13 0.31
N TYR A 34 12.35 -1.25 1.24
CA TYR A 34 13.29 -0.35 1.91
C TYR A 34 13.66 -0.76 3.35
N LEU A 35 12.81 -1.52 4.04
CA LEU A 35 13.01 -1.83 5.47
C LEU A 35 13.46 -3.27 5.67
N LEU A 36 14.47 -3.44 6.52
CA LEU A 36 14.89 -4.73 7.07
C LEU A 36 14.07 -5.09 8.32
N ASP A 37 13.63 -4.09 9.09
CA ASP A 37 12.88 -4.22 10.34
C ASP A 37 12.08 -2.93 10.64
N ASN A 38 11.27 -2.93 11.71
CA ASN A 38 10.46 -1.80 12.18
C ASN A 38 9.45 -1.32 11.13
N ALA A 39 8.83 -2.28 10.42
CA ALA A 39 7.93 -2.02 9.31
C ALA A 39 6.70 -1.16 9.68
N LEU A 40 6.28 -1.19 10.95
CA LEU A 40 5.14 -0.41 11.47
C LEU A 40 5.57 0.82 12.30
N LEU A 41 6.88 1.15 12.32
CA LEU A 41 7.44 2.28 13.04
C LEU A 41 7.06 2.35 14.55
N HIS A 42 7.11 1.20 15.23
CA HIS A 42 6.92 1.16 16.70
C HIS A 42 8.02 1.92 17.46
N ALA A 43 9.15 2.18 16.82
CA ALA A 43 10.19 3.09 17.28
C ALA A 43 10.56 4.10 16.18
N PRO A 44 11.18 5.26 16.52
CA PRO A 44 11.70 6.19 15.53
C PRO A 44 12.61 5.50 14.50
N LEU A 45 12.45 5.86 13.23
CA LEU A 45 13.22 5.27 12.14
C LEU A 45 14.72 5.60 12.30
N ASN A 46 15.58 4.62 12.07
CA ASN A 46 17.02 4.78 12.09
C ASN A 46 17.65 4.01 10.92
N ILE A 47 18.91 4.31 10.60
CA ILE A 47 19.60 3.72 9.45
C ILE A 47 19.75 2.20 9.53
N LYS A 48 19.77 1.61 10.74
CA LYS A 48 19.86 0.15 10.93
C LYS A 48 18.58 -0.58 10.50
N HIS A 49 17.46 0.12 10.40
CA HIS A 49 16.21 -0.45 9.90
C HIS A 49 16.16 -0.51 8.37
N ILE A 50 17.09 0.12 7.65
CA ILE A 50 17.08 0.15 6.18
C ILE A 50 17.72 -1.14 5.63
N ASN A 51 17.10 -1.73 4.61
CA ASN A 51 17.64 -2.89 3.93
C ASN A 51 18.98 -2.53 3.25
N PRO A 52 20.10 -3.19 3.61
CA PRO A 52 21.42 -2.86 3.05
C PRO A 52 21.55 -3.19 1.56
N ARG A 53 20.62 -3.96 0.98
CA ARG A 53 20.54 -4.24 -0.46
C ARG A 53 19.13 -3.94 -0.95
N LEU A 54 18.96 -2.76 -1.53
CA LEU A 54 17.69 -2.34 -2.11
C LEU A 54 17.44 -3.10 -3.41
N LEU A 55 16.60 -4.13 -3.32
CA LEU A 55 16.16 -4.94 -4.45
C LEU A 55 14.65 -4.81 -4.60
N GLY A 56 14.21 -4.46 -5.79
CA GLY A 56 12.82 -4.18 -6.09
C GLY A 56 12.68 -2.90 -6.91
N HIS A 57 11.51 -2.69 -7.48
CA HIS A 57 11.19 -1.49 -8.23
C HIS A 57 10.10 -0.74 -7.49
N TRP A 58 10.36 0.54 -7.22
CA TRP A 58 9.32 1.48 -6.85
C TRP A 58 8.87 2.22 -8.11
N GLY A 59 7.56 2.29 -8.37
CA GLY A 59 7.02 3.06 -9.50
C GLY A 59 5.86 2.41 -10.23
N THR A 60 5.97 1.14 -10.64
CA THR A 60 4.84 0.41 -11.24
C THR A 60 4.36 -0.71 -10.32
N PRO A 61 3.64 -0.37 -9.22
CA PRO A 61 2.85 -1.32 -8.44
C PRO A 61 1.49 -1.61 -9.09
#